data_AF-A0AAV5YSQ3-F1
#
_entry.id   AF-A0AAV5YSQ3-F1
#
_cell.length_a   1.000
_cell.length_b   1.000
_cell.length_c   1.000
_cell.angle_alpha   90.00
_cell.angle_beta   90.00
_cell.angle_gamma   90.00
#
_symmetry.space_group_name_H-M   'P 1'
#
loop_
_entity.id
_entity.type
_entity.pdbx_description
1 polymer ?
#
loop_
_entity_poly.entity_id
_entity_poly.type
_entity_poly.pdbx_seq_one_letter_code
_entity_poly.pdbx_strand_id
1 'polypeptide(L)'
;MIELTLAMAERATRAAREKADALGTPMTITVVDEAGRLVLSSRGDGTGFFTPETSRAKAMAAASFRMSTADLAERVAKGAPFWTHVGSVLSGQVLPSHGAVPIVVNGRVIGAIGCGGGTGEQDQECAVAGAAVLA
;
A
#
# COMPACT_ATOMS: atom_id res chain seq x y z
N MET A 1 17.28 -13.11 -0.66
CA MET A 1 17.78 -11.80 -0.18
C MET A 1 16.66 -10.82 -0.45
N ILE A 2 16.24 -10.06 0.56
CA ILE A 2 15.18 -9.05 0.38
C ILE A 2 15.73 -7.96 -0.53
N GLU A 3 15.12 -7.76 -1.70
CA GLU A 3 15.58 -6.78 -2.70
C GLU A 3 15.15 -5.35 -2.33
N LEU A 4 14.03 -5.20 -1.62
CA LEU A 4 13.57 -3.89 -1.15
C LEU A 4 14.42 -3.41 0.03
N THR A 5 15.25 -2.39 -0.21
CA THR A 5 16.06 -1.76 0.84
C THR A 5 15.31 -0.62 1.54
N LEU A 6 15.76 -0.25 2.75
CA LEU A 6 15.26 0.94 3.45
C LEU A 6 15.41 2.21 2.59
N ALA A 7 16.54 2.40 1.90
CA ALA A 7 16.77 3.55 1.04
C ALA A 7 15.75 3.63 -0.12
N MET A 8 15.33 2.48 -0.67
CA MET A 8 14.24 2.44 -1.65
C MET A 8 12.90 2.82 -1.02
N ALA A 9 12.60 2.26 0.16
CA ALA A 9 11.37 2.58 0.89
C ALA A 9 11.26 4.08 1.25
N GLU A 10 12.37 4.71 1.65
CA GLU A 10 12.44 6.15 1.92
C GLU A 10 12.19 6.98 0.65
N ARG A 11 12.77 6.59 -0.49
CA ARG A 11 12.52 7.24 -1.79
C ARG A 11 11.04 7.15 -2.18
N ALA A 12 10.46 5.97 -2.11
CA ALA A 12 9.05 5.75 -2.42
C ALA A 12 8.13 6.54 -1.48
N THR A 13 8.44 6.54 -0.18
CA THR A 13 7.67 7.27 0.83
C THR A 13 7.72 8.78 0.61
N ARG A 14 8.89 9.33 0.26
CA ARG A 14 9.03 10.75 -0.07
C ARG A 14 8.19 11.14 -1.28
N ALA A 15 8.23 10.36 -2.37
CA ALA A 15 7.43 10.65 -3.56
C ALA A 15 5.91 10.55 -3.29
N ALA A 16 5.47 9.56 -2.50
CA ALA A 16 4.09 9.47 -2.07
C ALA A 16 3.68 10.65 -1.17
N ARG A 17 4.58 11.13 -0.30
CA ARG A 17 4.35 12.32 0.55
C ARG A 17 4.20 13.58 -0.28
N GLU A 18 5.09 13.82 -1.24
CA GLU A 18 5.02 14.98 -2.15
C GLU A 18 3.69 15.00 -2.92
N LYS A 19 3.21 13.84 -3.36
CA LYS A 19 1.90 13.71 -4.01
C LYS A 19 0.75 14.00 -3.03
N ALA A 20 0.83 13.53 -1.80
CA ALA A 20 -0.18 13.81 -0.77
C ALA A 20 -0.24 15.31 -0.44
N ASP A 21 0.92 15.97 -0.32
CA ASP A 21 1.02 17.41 -0.06
C ASP A 21 0.41 18.22 -1.21
N ALA A 22 0.68 17.82 -2.47
CA ALA A 22 0.07 18.44 -3.65
C ALA A 22 -1.45 18.27 -3.71
N LEU A 23 -1.99 17.19 -3.14
CA LEU A 23 -3.42 16.92 -3.02
C LEU A 23 -4.06 17.57 -1.78
N GLY A 24 -3.26 18.17 -0.90
CA GLY A 24 -3.73 18.77 0.36
C GLY A 24 -4.33 17.76 1.33
N THR A 25 -3.84 16.52 1.33
CA THR A 25 -4.41 15.42 2.12
C THR A 25 -3.40 14.86 3.13
N PRO A 26 -3.76 14.71 4.42
CA PRO A 26 -2.89 14.06 5.39
C PRO A 26 -2.77 12.57 5.06
N MET A 27 -1.56 12.02 5.12
CA MET A 27 -1.31 10.66 4.64
C MET A 27 -0.41 9.85 5.56
N THR A 28 -0.80 8.62 5.85
CA THR A 28 0.09 7.57 6.37
C THR A 28 0.55 6.69 5.23
N ILE A 29 1.85 6.47 5.13
CA ILE A 29 2.50 5.73 4.05
C ILE A 29 3.26 4.57 4.67
N THR A 30 3.01 3.36 4.19
CA THR A 30 3.64 2.13 4.66
C THR A 30 4.25 1.38 3.49
N VAL A 31 5.51 0.96 3.62
CA VAL A 31 6.22 0.14 2.64
C VAL A 31 6.56 -1.21 3.29
N VAL A 32 6.28 -2.29 2.57
CA VAL A 32 6.58 -3.67 2.96
C VAL A 32 7.43 -4.37 1.90
N ASP A 33 8.21 -5.37 2.32
CA ASP A 33 8.98 -6.24 1.42
C ASP A 33 8.10 -7.26 0.67
N GLU A 34 8.70 -8.10 -0.17
CA GLU A 34 7.99 -9.12 -0.96
C GLU A 34 7.27 -10.18 -0.10
N ALA A 35 7.67 -10.34 1.16
CA ALA A 35 7.03 -11.22 2.13
C ALA A 35 5.94 -10.51 2.96
N GLY A 36 5.65 -9.23 2.65
CA GLY A 36 4.68 -8.42 3.37
C GLY A 36 5.17 -7.94 4.74
N ARG A 37 6.48 -7.98 5.01
CA ARG A 37 7.07 -7.52 6.28
C ARG A 37 7.34 -6.03 6.20
N LEU A 38 7.06 -5.34 7.30
CA LEU A 38 7.24 -3.90 7.41
C LEU A 38 8.71 -3.52 7.19
N VAL A 39 8.94 -2.59 6.25
CA VAL A 39 10.24 -1.94 6.06
C VAL A 39 10.21 -0.51 6.60
N LEU A 40 9.16 0.25 6.27
CA LEU A 40 9.01 1.65 6.69
C LEU A 40 7.53 2.00 6.87
N SER A 41 7.22 2.78 7.90
CA SER A 41 5.90 3.42 8.07
C SER A 41 6.09 4.88 8.49
N SER A 42 5.43 5.78 7.77
CA SER A 42 5.45 7.23 8.00
C SER A 42 4.03 7.72 8.19
N ARG A 43 3.64 7.99 9.43
CA ARG A 43 2.34 8.57 9.77
C ARG A 43 2.41 10.09 9.69
N GLY A 44 1.59 10.69 8.83
CA GLY A 44 1.50 12.15 8.70
C GLY A 44 0.71 12.79 9.83
N ASP A 45 0.99 14.05 10.10
CA ASP A 45 0.19 14.86 11.03
C ASP A 45 -1.25 15.00 10.52
N GLY A 46 -2.21 15.10 11.45
CA GLY A 46 -3.64 15.20 11.11
C GLY A 46 -4.28 13.90 10.60
N THR A 47 -3.54 12.80 10.49
CA THR A 47 -4.09 11.49 10.12
C THR A 47 -4.87 10.84 11.26
N GLY A 48 -5.96 10.15 10.90
CA GLY A 48 -6.73 9.33 11.84
C GLY A 48 -5.89 8.23 12.49
N PHE A 49 -6.25 7.85 13.73
CA PHE A 49 -5.48 6.90 14.55
C PHE A 49 -5.32 5.51 13.92
N PHE A 50 -6.25 5.10 13.05
CA PHE A 50 -6.30 3.79 12.40
C PHE A 50 -5.48 3.70 11.11
N THR A 51 -4.94 4.81 10.62
CA THR A 51 -4.25 4.87 9.32
C THR A 51 -2.93 4.07 9.25
N PRO A 52 -2.15 3.89 10.34
CA PRO A 52 -1.00 2.96 10.32
C PRO A 52 -1.42 1.52 10.05
N GLU A 53 -2.50 1.06 10.67
CA GLU A 53 -3.00 -0.30 10.53
C GLU A 53 -3.59 -0.52 9.13
N THR A 54 -4.41 0.41 8.64
CA THR A 54 -5.06 0.26 7.33
C THR A 54 -4.07 0.39 6.18
N SER A 55 -3.14 1.34 6.21
CA SER A 55 -2.09 1.47 5.17
C SER A 55 -1.20 0.23 5.13
N ARG A 56 -0.84 -0.34 6.28
CA ARG A 56 -0.07 -1.59 6.38
C ARG A 56 -0.86 -2.78 5.81
N ALA A 57 -2.15 -2.91 6.14
CA ALA A 57 -2.99 -3.99 5.65
C ALA A 57 -3.17 -3.93 4.12
N LYS A 58 -3.30 -2.73 3.55
CA LYS A 58 -3.32 -2.54 2.09
C LYS A 58 -1.97 -2.91 1.45
N ALA A 59 -0.85 -2.42 1.99
CA ALA A 59 0.49 -2.73 1.48
C ALA A 59 0.77 -4.25 1.51
N MET A 60 0.46 -4.91 2.63
CA MET A 60 0.64 -6.35 2.78
C MET A 60 -0.20 -7.15 1.77
N ALA A 61 -1.45 -6.73 1.55
CA ALA A 61 -2.32 -7.34 0.53
C ALA A 61 -1.73 -7.20 -0.88
N ALA A 62 -1.24 -6.00 -1.22
CA ALA A 62 -0.65 -5.75 -2.54
C ALA A 62 0.62 -6.58 -2.78
N ALA A 63 1.49 -6.72 -1.78
CA ALA A 63 2.66 -7.58 -1.85
C ALA A 63 2.28 -9.06 -2.00
N SER A 64 1.35 -9.54 -1.15
CA SER A 64 0.96 -10.96 -1.06
C SER A 64 0.27 -11.46 -2.33
N PHE A 65 -0.65 -10.66 -2.87
CA PHE A 65 -1.42 -11.02 -4.07
C PHE A 65 -0.81 -10.49 -5.36
N ARG A 66 0.31 -9.76 -5.27
CA ARG A 66 1.04 -9.18 -6.41
C ARG A 66 0.13 -8.36 -7.32
N MET A 67 -0.77 -7.59 -6.72
CA MET A 67 -1.73 -6.76 -7.44
C MET A 67 -2.15 -5.53 -6.64
N SER A 68 -2.80 -4.55 -7.27
CA SER A 68 -3.27 -3.38 -6.53
C SER A 68 -4.43 -3.75 -5.60
N THR A 69 -4.58 -3.02 -4.50
CA THR A 69 -5.76 -3.21 -3.63
C THR A 69 -7.05 -2.63 -4.21
N ALA A 70 -6.94 -1.81 -5.26
CA ALA A 70 -8.07 -1.40 -6.10
C ALA A 70 -8.63 -2.60 -6.88
N ASP A 71 -7.77 -3.37 -7.56
CA ASP A 71 -8.18 -4.61 -8.25
C ASP A 71 -8.73 -5.64 -7.27
N LEU A 72 -8.14 -5.71 -6.07
CA LEU A 72 -8.62 -6.57 -4.99
C LEU A 72 -10.04 -6.19 -4.57
N ALA A 73 -10.33 -4.89 -4.41
CA ALA A 73 -11.67 -4.40 -4.10
C ALA A 73 -12.68 -4.75 -5.20
N GLU A 74 -12.29 -4.65 -6.47
CA GLU A 74 -13.14 -5.06 -7.59
C GLU A 74 -13.46 -6.57 -7.55
N ARG A 75 -12.48 -7.41 -7.19
CA ARG A 75 -12.69 -8.86 -7.03
C ARG A 75 -13.64 -9.20 -5.90
N VAL A 76 -13.60 -8.46 -4.79
CA VAL A 76 -14.57 -8.58 -3.71
C VAL A 76 -15.96 -8.16 -4.18
N ALA A 77 -16.07 -7.05 -4.91
CA ALA A 77 -17.34 -6.57 -5.45
C ALA A 77 -18.01 -7.56 -6.43
N LYS A 78 -17.20 -8.34 -7.17
CA LYS A 78 -17.68 -9.43 -8.04
C LYS A 78 -18.15 -10.68 -7.29
N GLY A 79 -18.07 -10.70 -5.95
CA GLY A 79 -18.63 -11.76 -5.11
C GLY A 79 -17.85 -13.07 -5.10
N ALA A 80 -16.58 -13.06 -5.49
CA ALA A 80 -15.75 -14.27 -5.49
C ALA A 80 -15.41 -14.69 -4.04
N PRO A 81 -15.83 -15.89 -3.57
CA PRO A 81 -15.79 -16.26 -2.15
C PRO A 81 -14.42 -16.11 -1.48
N PHE A 82 -13.35 -16.44 -2.19
CA PHE A 82 -11.99 -16.30 -1.66
C PHE A 82 -11.69 -14.86 -1.21
N TRP A 83 -11.99 -13.87 -2.06
CA TRP A 83 -11.65 -12.47 -1.78
C TRP A 83 -12.48 -11.89 -0.65
N THR A 84 -13.71 -12.36 -0.47
CA THR A 84 -14.57 -11.98 0.65
C THR A 84 -14.07 -12.55 1.99
N HIS A 85 -13.43 -13.72 2.01
CA HIS A 85 -13.03 -14.40 3.25
C HIS A 85 -11.54 -14.28 3.60
N VAL A 86 -10.67 -13.99 2.63
CA VAL A 86 -9.21 -14.02 2.84
C VAL A 86 -8.73 -13.06 3.93
N GLY A 87 -9.39 -11.90 4.08
CA GLY A 87 -9.06 -10.95 5.14
C GLY A 87 -9.23 -11.52 6.55
N SER A 88 -10.32 -12.27 6.78
CA SER A 88 -10.56 -12.94 8.06
C SER A 88 -9.57 -14.07 8.32
N VAL A 89 -9.19 -14.82 7.27
CA VAL A 89 -8.20 -15.91 7.38
C VAL A 89 -6.81 -15.38 7.71
N LEU A 90 -6.45 -14.21 7.18
CA LEU A 90 -5.17 -13.55 7.43
C LEU A 90 -5.23 -12.58 8.63
N SER A 91 -6.05 -12.87 9.63
CA SER A 91 -6.14 -12.10 10.88
C SER A 91 -6.36 -10.59 10.68
N GLY A 92 -7.17 -10.21 9.68
CA GLY A 92 -7.49 -8.82 9.36
C GLY A 92 -6.35 -8.04 8.69
N GLN A 93 -5.28 -8.72 8.29
CA GLN A 93 -4.11 -8.06 7.69
C GLN A 93 -4.28 -7.72 6.20
N VAL A 94 -5.42 -8.04 5.60
CA VAL A 94 -5.76 -7.67 4.21
C VAL A 94 -6.94 -6.73 4.22
N LEU A 95 -6.76 -5.56 3.59
CA LEU A 95 -7.81 -4.57 3.39
C LEU A 95 -8.08 -4.39 1.89
N PRO A 96 -9.20 -4.90 1.36
CA PRO A 96 -9.57 -4.77 -0.04
C PRO A 96 -10.17 -3.39 -0.33
N SER A 97 -9.32 -2.36 -0.31
CA SER A 97 -9.67 -0.97 -0.59
C SER A 97 -8.53 -0.26 -1.30
N HIS A 98 -8.86 0.70 -2.17
CA HIS A 98 -7.90 1.52 -2.90
C HIS A 98 -6.81 2.10 -1.99
N GLY A 99 -5.59 2.22 -2.51
CA GLY A 99 -4.49 2.84 -1.78
C GLY A 99 -3.22 2.01 -1.64
N ALA A 100 -3.08 0.88 -2.32
CA ALA A 100 -1.79 0.18 -2.36
C ALA A 100 -1.50 -0.44 -3.72
N VAL A 101 -0.22 -0.48 -4.06
CA VAL A 101 0.30 -1.07 -5.29
C VAL A 101 1.60 -1.84 -5.04
N PRO A 102 1.87 -2.90 -5.81
CA PRO A 102 3.17 -3.56 -5.80
C PRO A 102 4.29 -2.62 -6.27
N ILE A 103 5.48 -2.76 -5.69
CA ILE A 103 6.71 -2.17 -6.19
C ILE A 103 7.37 -3.21 -7.10
N VAL A 104 7.49 -2.89 -8.39
CA VAL A 104 8.00 -3.80 -9.41
C VAL A 104 9.33 -3.28 -9.93
N VAL A 105 10.37 -4.11 -9.87
CA VAL A 105 11.71 -3.81 -10.39
C VAL A 105 12.16 -4.96 -11.28
N ASN A 106 12.60 -4.67 -12.51
CA ASN A 106 13.00 -5.69 -13.49
C ASN A 106 11.93 -6.80 -13.68
N GLY A 107 10.65 -6.42 -13.68
CA GLY A 107 9.52 -7.34 -13.83
C GLY A 107 9.22 -8.21 -12.61
N ARG A 108 9.90 -8.00 -11.48
CA ARG A 108 9.65 -8.72 -10.22
C ARG A 108 9.03 -7.81 -9.17
N VAL A 109 8.02 -8.32 -8.46
CA VAL A 109 7.50 -7.66 -7.26
C VAL A 109 8.52 -7.83 -6.15
N ILE A 110 9.10 -6.73 -5.68
CA ILE A 110 10.07 -6.70 -4.58
C ILE A 110 9.45 -6.22 -3.26
N GLY A 111 8.19 -5.80 -3.29
CA GLY A 111 7.48 -5.28 -2.14
C GLY A 111 6.21 -4.54 -2.55
N ALA A 112 5.67 -3.74 -1.66
CA ALA A 112 4.51 -2.89 -1.95
C ALA A 112 4.52 -1.63 -1.10
N ILE A 113 3.84 -0.61 -1.60
CA ILE A 113 3.54 0.63 -0.88
C ILE A 113 2.03 0.74 -0.69
N GLY A 114 1.62 1.13 0.51
CA GLY A 114 0.24 1.40 0.89
C GLY A 114 0.09 2.76 1.56
N CYS A 115 -0.99 3.44 1.23
CA CYS A 115 -1.35 4.78 1.66
C CYS A 115 -2.72 4.78 2.33
N GLY A 116 -2.89 5.64 3.33
CA GLY A 116 -4.14 5.80 4.06
C GLY A 116 -4.22 7.16 4.76
N GLY A 117 -5.28 7.91 4.47
CA GLY A 117 -5.60 9.17 5.15
C GLY A 117 -6.53 10.09 4.37
N GLY A 118 -6.56 9.95 3.04
CA GLY A 118 -7.49 10.66 2.15
C GLY A 118 -8.69 9.81 1.72
N THR A 119 -9.25 10.12 0.55
CA THR A 119 -10.16 9.20 -0.15
C THR A 119 -9.40 7.99 -0.70
N GLY A 120 -10.10 6.93 -1.08
CA GLY A 120 -9.47 5.75 -1.68
C GLY A 120 -8.68 6.10 -2.95
N GLU A 121 -9.20 7.00 -3.77
CA GLU A 121 -8.56 7.49 -5.00
C GLU A 121 -7.30 8.30 -4.68
N GLN A 122 -7.36 9.20 -3.69
CA GLN A 122 -6.19 9.96 -3.25
C GLN A 122 -5.10 9.05 -2.68
N ASP A 123 -5.47 8.07 -1.86
CA ASP A 123 -4.56 7.05 -1.35
C ASP A 123 -3.89 6.30 -2.52
N GLN A 124 -4.68 5.93 -3.54
CA GLN A 124 -4.20 5.21 -4.71
C GLN A 124 -3.21 6.05 -5.54
N GLU A 125 -3.53 7.32 -5.78
CA GLU A 125 -2.64 8.26 -6.47
C GLU A 125 -1.30 8.41 -5.76
N CYS A 126 -1.31 8.51 -4.42
CA CYS A 126 -0.09 8.62 -3.63
C CYS A 126 0.74 7.32 -3.68
N ALA A 127 0.10 6.16 -3.57
CA ALA A 127 0.76 4.87 -3.65
C ALA A 127 1.41 4.65 -5.03
N VAL A 128 0.70 4.98 -6.12
CA VAL A 128 1.24 4.91 -7.48
C VAL A 128 2.43 5.85 -7.67
N ALA A 129 2.34 7.09 -7.19
CA ALA A 129 3.45 8.04 -7.25
C ALA A 129 4.70 7.53 -6.50
N GLY A 130 4.49 6.94 -5.31
CA GLY A 130 5.58 6.35 -4.54
C GLY A 130 6.22 5.13 -5.18
N ALA A 131 5.44 4.23 -5.80
CA ALA A 131 5.99 3.07 -6.49
C ALA A 131 6.74 3.45 -7.77
N ALA A 132 6.25 4.45 -8.51
CA ALA A 132 6.78 4.84 -9.82
C ALA A 132 8.24 5.33 -9.79
N VAL A 133 8.72 5.87 -8.66
CA VAL A 133 10.13 6.33 -8.55
C VAL A 133 11.14 5.19 -8.39
N LEU A 134 10.67 3.96 -8.21
CA LEU A 134 11.49 2.76 -8.09
C LEU A 134 11.37 1.82 -9.30
N ALA A 135 10.41 2.07 -10.19
CA ALA A 135 10.14 1.26 -11.37
C ALA A 135 11.25 1.38 -12.44
#